data_AF-A0A4U6TCJ7-F1
#
_entry.id   AF-A0A4U6TCJ7-F1
#
_cell.length_a   1.000
_cell.length_b   1.000
_cell.length_c   1.000
_cell.angle_alpha   90.00
_cell.angle_beta   90.00
_cell.angle_gamma   90.00
#
_symmetry.space_group_name_H-M   'P 1'
#
loop_
_entity.id
_entity.type
_entity.pdbx_description
1 polymer ?
#
loop_
_entity_poly.entity_id
_entity_poly.type
_entity_poly.pdbx_seq_one_letter_code
_entity_poly.pdbx_strand_id
1 'polypeptide(L)'
;MGSVISFLDVPRCLREAAAQGQALAALLLSSGDSFPGSGYRPGNHKKWMEGLGASNVRVNQVVWPGTHDSATNAIFARALGACQTLSVYEQLAMGCRVLDVRVQKDRRVCHGILLSS
;
A
#
# COMPACT_ATOMS: atom_id res chain seq x y z
N MET A 1 2.39 -23.23 7.65
CA MET A 1 1.63 -23.35 8.90
C MET A 1 1.34 -21.95 9.40
N GLY A 2 0.16 -21.42 9.06
CA GLY A 2 -0.26 -20.08 9.52
C GLY A 2 -0.79 -20.17 10.94
N SER A 3 -0.32 -19.29 11.81
CA SER A 3 -0.85 -19.16 13.18
C SER A 3 -2.31 -18.72 13.07
N VAL A 4 -3.24 -19.59 13.47
CA VAL A 4 -4.64 -19.22 13.64
C VAL A 4 -4.69 -18.32 14.88
N ILE A 5 -5.08 -17.06 14.73
CA ILE A 5 -5.34 -16.19 15.89
C ILE A 5 -6.51 -16.84 16.64
N SER A 6 -6.25 -17.40 17.82
CA SER A 6 -7.31 -17.99 18.61
C SER A 6 -8.20 -16.89 19.17
N PHE A 7 -9.47 -17.17 19.47
CA PHE A 7 -10.35 -16.21 20.15
C PHE A 7 -9.76 -15.69 21.48
N LEU A 8 -8.82 -16.43 22.07
CA LEU A 8 -8.10 -16.05 23.29
C LEU A 8 -6.97 -15.03 23.04
N ASP A 9 -6.54 -14.85 21.79
CA ASP A 9 -5.48 -13.90 21.40
C ASP A 9 -6.01 -12.49 21.12
N VAL A 10 -7.31 -12.34 20.88
CA VAL A 10 -7.95 -11.06 20.56
C VAL A 10 -7.66 -9.98 21.61
N PRO A 11 -7.75 -10.24 22.93
CA PRO A 11 -7.44 -9.24 23.95
C PRO A 11 -5.98 -8.78 23.92
N ARG A 12 -5.04 -9.65 23.54
CA ARG A 12 -3.62 -9.30 23.37
C ARG A 12 -3.44 -8.38 22.18
N CYS A 13 -3.97 -8.73 21.01
CA CYS A 13 -3.89 -7.88 19.81
C CYS A 13 -4.53 -6.50 20.03
N LEU A 14 -5.64 -6.41 20.76
CA LEU A 14 -6.27 -5.12 21.06
C LEU A 14 -5.37 -4.23 21.93
N ARG A 15 -4.66 -4.81 22.90
CA ARG A 15 -3.70 -4.06 23.73
C ARG A 15 -2.49 -3.62 22.91
N GLU A 16 -1.96 -4.47 22.04
CA GLU A 16 -0.86 -4.13 21.14
C GLU A 16 -1.25 -3.01 20.18
N ALA A 17 -2.44 -3.08 19.57
CA ALA A 17 -2.97 -2.03 18.72
C ALA A 17 -3.13 -0.70 19.47
N ALA A 18 -3.63 -0.73 20.71
CA ALA A 18 -3.76 0.46 21.54
C ALA A 18 -2.38 1.06 21.89
N ALA A 19 -1.40 0.24 22.25
CA ALA A 19 -0.04 0.67 22.53
C ALA A 19 0.64 1.28 21.29
N GLN A 20 0.46 0.66 20.12
CA GLN A 20 0.94 1.22 18.84
C GLN A 20 0.26 2.54 18.51
N GLY A 21 -1.05 2.67 18.79
CA GLY A 21 -1.78 3.92 18.64
C GLY A 21 -1.24 5.04 19.52
N GLN A 22 -0.92 4.74 20.79
CA GLN A 22 -0.29 5.70 21.70
C GLN A 22 1.11 6.09 21.25
N ALA A 23 1.92 5.13 20.81
CA ALA A 23 3.26 5.39 20.27
C ALA A 23 3.20 6.28 19.02
N LEU A 24 2.25 6.02 18.11
CA LEU A 24 2.03 6.84 16.92
C LEU A 24 1.61 8.27 17.28
N ALA A 25 0.71 8.43 18.26
CA ALA A 25 0.29 9.76 18.71
C ALA A 25 1.46 10.54 19.34
N ALA A 26 2.29 9.89 20.16
CA ALA A 26 3.48 10.51 20.73
C ALA A 26 4.51 10.90 19.64
N LEU A 27 4.69 10.05 18.63
CA LEU A 27 5.55 10.36 17.47
C LEU A 27 5.02 11.57 16.72
N LEU A 28 3.72 11.62 16.43
CA LEU A 28 3.09 12.76 15.74
C LEU A 28 3.24 14.07 16.54
N LEU A 29 3.08 14.02 17.87
CA LEU A 29 3.30 15.17 18.74
C LEU A 29 4.76 15.63 18.75
N SER A 30 5.71 14.70 18.72
CA SER A 30 7.15 15.02 18.82
C SER A 30 7.78 15.48 17.50
N SER A 31 7.37 14.87 16.38
CA SER A 31 8.06 14.97 15.09
C SER A 31 7.16 15.52 13.98
N GLY A 32 5.85 15.59 14.21
CA GLY A 32 4.88 15.96 13.19
C GLY A 32 4.76 14.92 12.07
N ASP A 33 3.94 15.26 11.08
CA ASP A 33 3.79 14.54 9.81
C ASP A 33 4.29 15.38 8.61
N SER A 34 4.83 16.56 8.90
CA SER A 34 5.37 17.47 7.90
C SER A 34 6.82 17.13 7.58
N PHE A 35 7.07 16.77 6.34
CA PHE A 35 8.40 16.52 5.78
C PHE A 35 8.50 17.27 4.44
N PRO A 36 9.71 17.55 3.93
CA PRO A 36 9.85 18.21 2.63
C PRO A 36 9.05 17.50 1.53
N GLY A 37 8.06 18.20 0.96
CA GLY A 37 7.15 17.66 -0.04
C GLY A 37 5.85 17.03 0.48
N SER A 38 5.65 16.88 1.79
CA SER A 38 4.42 16.29 2.37
C SER A 38 3.15 17.07 2.04
N GLY A 39 3.26 18.39 1.80
CA GLY A 39 2.18 19.27 1.36
C GLY A 39 1.94 19.31 -0.15
N TYR A 40 2.77 18.63 -0.96
CA TYR A 40 2.58 18.64 -2.41
C TYR A 40 1.31 17.88 -2.78
N ARG A 41 0.39 18.56 -3.46
CA ARG A 41 -0.86 18.00 -3.97
C ARG A 41 -0.93 18.31 -5.47
N PRO A 42 -0.66 17.33 -6.35
CA PRO A 42 -0.67 17.59 -7.79
C PRO A 42 -2.09 17.88 -8.26
N GLY A 43 -2.27 18.93 -9.10
CA GLY A 43 -3.58 19.25 -9.67
C GLY A 43 -4.14 18.17 -10.62
N ASN A 44 -3.27 17.28 -11.12
CA ASN A 44 -3.66 16.12 -11.91
C ASN A 44 -2.86 14.88 -11.46
N HIS A 45 -3.52 13.98 -10.73
CA HIS A 45 -2.90 12.75 -10.22
C HIS A 45 -2.43 11.80 -11.34
N LYS A 46 -3.06 11.81 -12.52
CA LYS A 46 -2.62 10.96 -13.64
C LYS A 46 -1.28 11.41 -14.21
N LYS A 47 -0.95 12.69 -14.05
CA LYS A 47 0.16 13.36 -14.74
C LYS A 47 1.12 14.04 -13.77
N TRP A 48 1.10 13.68 -12.49
CA TRP A 48 1.90 14.35 -11.46
C TRP A 48 3.41 14.32 -11.74
N MET A 49 3.89 13.30 -12.46
CA MET A 49 5.29 13.18 -12.84
C MET A 49 5.74 14.16 -13.94
N GLU A 50 4.83 14.77 -14.71
CA GLU A 50 5.17 15.72 -15.79
C GLU A 50 5.99 16.92 -15.25
N GLY A 51 5.71 17.34 -14.01
CA GLY A 51 6.42 18.44 -13.35
C GLY A 51 7.77 18.09 -12.72
N LEU A 52 8.17 16.81 -12.69
CA LEU A 52 9.44 16.39 -12.05
C LEU A 52 10.67 16.75 -12.89
N GLY A 53 10.53 16.83 -14.22
CA GLY A 53 11.65 16.97 -15.15
C GLY A 53 12.55 15.74 -15.10
N ALA A 54 12.27 14.72 -15.92
CA ALA A 54 12.90 13.39 -15.85
C ALA A 54 14.45 13.39 -15.93
N SER A 55 15.06 14.46 -16.46
CA SER A 55 16.52 14.65 -16.48
C SER A 55 17.12 15.15 -15.16
N ASN A 56 16.31 15.70 -14.26
CA ASN A 56 16.76 16.48 -13.10
C ASN A 56 16.63 15.69 -11.79
N VAL A 57 15.89 14.58 -11.79
CA VAL A 57 15.56 13.82 -10.57
C VAL A 57 15.83 12.35 -10.80
N ARG A 58 16.56 11.72 -9.87
CA ARG A 58 16.79 10.28 -9.84
C ARG A 58 15.61 9.57 -9.19
N VAL A 59 15.39 8.31 -9.56
CA VAL A 59 14.28 7.50 -9.02
C VAL A 59 14.26 7.50 -7.49
N ASN A 60 15.40 7.35 -6.82
CA ASN A 60 15.48 7.30 -5.35
C ASN A 60 15.24 8.64 -4.64
N GLN A 61 15.07 9.74 -5.36
CA GLN A 61 14.85 11.07 -4.79
C GLN A 61 13.37 11.47 -4.74
N VAL A 62 12.47 10.59 -5.20
CA VAL A 62 11.04 10.84 -5.28
C VAL A 62 10.31 9.98 -4.25
N VAL A 63 9.33 10.57 -3.57
CA VAL A 63 8.38 9.81 -2.75
C VAL A 63 7.38 9.16 -3.71
N TRP A 64 7.46 7.84 -3.86
CA TRP A 64 6.61 7.10 -4.79
C TRP A 64 5.37 6.55 -4.11
N PRO A 65 4.16 6.97 -4.52
CA PRO A 65 2.94 6.28 -4.11
C PRO A 65 2.94 4.87 -4.70
N GLY A 66 2.80 3.86 -3.85
CA GLY A 66 2.83 2.45 -4.23
C GLY A 66 1.70 1.65 -3.60
N THR A 67 1.37 0.50 -4.18
CA THR A 67 0.38 -0.44 -3.64
C THR A 67 0.98 -1.82 -3.47
N HIS A 68 0.67 -2.45 -2.33
CA HIS A 68 1.05 -3.82 -2.02
C HIS A 68 0.06 -4.79 -2.68
N ASP A 69 0.59 -5.84 -3.30
CA ASP A 69 -0.16 -6.84 -4.06
C ASP A 69 -1.25 -6.22 -4.96
N SER A 70 -0.80 -5.41 -5.91
CA SER A 70 -1.60 -4.41 -6.62
C SER A 70 -2.76 -5.00 -7.42
N ALA A 71 -2.61 -6.24 -7.92
CA ALA A 71 -3.58 -6.87 -8.81
C ALA A 71 -4.57 -7.80 -8.08
N THR A 72 -4.79 -7.57 -6.79
CA THR A 72 -5.63 -8.44 -5.93
C THR A 72 -7.08 -7.95 -5.76
N ASN A 73 -7.52 -6.92 -6.49
CA ASN A 73 -8.85 -6.34 -6.35
C ASN A 73 -10.00 -7.29 -6.75
N ALA A 74 -9.71 -8.32 -7.54
CA ALA A 74 -10.66 -9.33 -8.00
C ALA A 74 -10.35 -10.75 -7.47
N ILE A 75 -9.62 -10.88 -6.35
CA ILE A 75 -9.43 -12.22 -5.76
C ILE A 75 -10.73 -12.71 -5.14
N PHE A 76 -11.13 -13.94 -5.49
CA PHE A 76 -12.35 -14.59 -5.01
C PHE A 76 -12.42 -14.67 -3.47
N ALA A 77 -11.30 -15.03 -2.82
CA ALA A 77 -11.19 -15.08 -1.36
C ALA A 77 -10.77 -13.73 -0.75
N ARG A 78 -11.56 -12.69 -0.98
CA ARG A 78 -11.26 -11.28 -0.64
C ARG A 78 -10.78 -11.09 0.81
N ALA A 79 -11.43 -11.71 1.78
CA ALA A 79 -11.08 -11.60 3.21
C ALA A 79 -9.71 -12.19 3.56
N LEU A 80 -9.15 -13.05 2.70
CA LEU A 80 -7.90 -13.78 2.95
C LEU A 80 -6.71 -13.26 2.14
N GLY A 81 -6.90 -12.36 1.19
CA GLY A 81 -5.81 -11.94 0.31
C GLY A 81 -6.06 -10.75 -0.61
N ALA A 82 -7.21 -10.06 -0.51
CA ALA A 82 -7.38 -8.81 -1.24
C ALA A 82 -6.75 -7.65 -0.46
N CYS A 83 -5.70 -7.07 -1.04
CA CYS A 83 -5.03 -5.90 -0.49
C CYS A 83 -5.56 -4.59 -1.10
N GLN A 84 -6.24 -4.67 -2.25
CA GLN A 84 -6.71 -3.50 -3.00
C GLN A 84 -8.22 -3.57 -3.28
N THR A 85 -8.87 -2.40 -3.35
CA THR A 85 -10.25 -2.24 -3.82
C THR A 85 -10.34 -1.71 -5.24
N LEU A 86 -9.31 -1.00 -5.70
CA LEU A 86 -9.22 -0.40 -7.03
C LEU A 86 -8.52 -1.36 -8.01
N SER A 87 -8.94 -1.34 -9.27
CA SER A 87 -8.18 -1.97 -10.35
C SER A 87 -6.80 -1.33 -10.51
N VAL A 88 -5.85 -2.03 -11.16
CA VAL A 88 -4.51 -1.47 -11.45
C VAL A 88 -4.61 -0.16 -12.23
N TYR A 89 -5.54 -0.07 -13.19
CA TYR A 89 -5.75 1.15 -13.96
C TYR A 89 -6.19 2.31 -13.05
N GLU A 90 -7.13 2.08 -12.14
CA GLU A 90 -7.59 3.10 -11.20
C GLU A 90 -6.48 3.51 -10.22
N GLN A 91 -5.66 2.58 -9.75
CA GLN A 91 -4.48 2.89 -8.91
C GLN A 91 -3.52 3.84 -9.65
N LEU A 92 -3.20 3.55 -10.92
CA LEU A 92 -2.38 4.41 -11.76
C LEU A 92 -3.04 5.78 -12.00
N ALA A 93 -4.36 5.80 -12.20
CA ALA A 93 -5.15 7.01 -12.36
C ALA A 93 -5.14 7.90 -11.11
N MET A 94 -5.08 7.29 -9.93
CA MET A 94 -4.98 7.98 -8.64
C MET A 94 -3.55 8.43 -8.30
N GLY A 95 -2.57 8.10 -9.14
CA GLY A 95 -1.18 8.56 -8.99
C GLY A 95 -0.19 7.51 -8.49
N CYS A 96 -0.63 6.27 -8.27
CA CYS A 96 0.27 5.15 -7.93
C CYS A 96 1.29 4.91 -9.07
N ARG A 97 2.56 4.67 -8.72
CA ARG A 97 3.65 4.44 -9.68
C ARG A 97 4.56 3.26 -9.31
N VAL A 98 4.36 2.67 -8.14
CA VAL A 98 5.04 1.44 -7.72
C VAL A 98 3.99 0.36 -7.51
N LEU A 99 4.07 -0.69 -8.32
CA LEU A 99 3.13 -1.82 -8.27
C LEU A 99 3.88 -3.08 -7.82
N ASP A 100 3.36 -3.75 -6.81
CA ASP A 100 3.77 -5.12 -6.43
C ASP A 100 2.85 -6.10 -7.16
N VAL A 101 3.36 -6.73 -8.24
CA VAL A 101 2.60 -7.71 -9.03
C VAL A 101 3.23 -9.08 -8.87
N ARG A 102 2.42 -10.03 -8.38
CA ARG A 102 2.84 -11.40 -8.12
C ARG A 102 2.17 -12.35 -9.11
N VAL A 103 2.98 -13.21 -9.72
CA VAL A 103 2.54 -14.13 -10.77
C VAL A 103 3.03 -15.54 -10.52
N GLN A 104 2.23 -16.54 -10.92
CA GLN A 104 2.63 -17.94 -10.94
C GLN A 104 3.36 -18.30 -12.25
N LYS A 105 3.87 -19.54 -12.32
CA LYS A 105 4.59 -20.06 -13.51
C LYS A 105 3.74 -20.03 -14.79
N ASP A 106 2.42 -20.13 -14.66
CA ASP A 106 1.47 -20.05 -15.77
C ASP A 106 1.13 -18.59 -16.18
N ARG A 107 1.81 -17.60 -15.57
CA ARG A 107 1.65 -16.16 -15.79
C ARG A 107 0.32 -15.58 -15.33
N ARG A 108 -0.41 -16.29 -14.47
CA ARG A 108 -1.60 -15.74 -13.80
C ARG A 108 -1.20 -14.99 -12.53
N VAL A 109 -1.91 -13.90 -12.26
CA VAL A 109 -1.76 -13.12 -11.04
C VAL A 109 -2.21 -13.94 -9.83
N CYS A 110 -1.49 -13.81 -8.71
CA CYS A 110 -1.80 -14.55 -7.49
C CYS A 110 -1.52 -13.80 -6.19
N HIS A 111 -2.12 -14.29 -5.11
CA HIS A 111 -1.74 -14.00 -3.73
C HIS A 111 -1.44 -15.33 -3.03
N GLY A 112 -0.18 -15.76 -3.07
CA GLY A 112 0.20 -17.11 -2.65
C GLY A 112 -0.45 -18.17 -3.54
N ILE A 113 -1.23 -19.07 -2.95
CA ILE A 113 -1.99 -20.11 -3.70
C ILE A 113 -3.29 -19.58 -4.32
N LEU A 114 -3.73 -18.38 -3.92
CA LEU A 114 -4.96 -17.77 -4.43
C LEU A 114 -4.71 -17.16 -5.79
N LEU A 115 -5.60 -17.42 -6.75
CA LEU A 115 -5.56 -16.83 -8.08
C LEU A 115 -6.51 -15.63 -8.13
N SER A 116 -6.12 -14.58 -8.84
CA SER A 116 -7.10 -13.57 -9.25
C SER A 116 -7.99 -14.13 -10.35
N SER A 117 -9.27 -13.74 -10.36
CA SER A 117 -10.21 -14.07 -11.43
C SER A 117 -9.87 -13.35 -12.74
#